data_AF-A0AB94IZ18-F1
#
_entry.id   AF-A0AB94IZ18-F1
#
_cell.length_a   1.000
_cell.length_b   1.000
_cell.length_c   1.000
_cell.angle_alpha   90.00
_cell.angle_beta   90.00
_cell.angle_gamma   90.00
#
_symmetry.space_group_name_H-M   'P 1'
#
loop_
_entity.id
_entity.type
_entity.pdbx_description
1 polymer ?
#
loop_
_entity_poly.entity_id
_entity_poly.type
_entity_poly.pdbx_seq_one_letter_code
_entity_poly.pdbx_strand_id
1 'polypeptide(L)'
;MSIKSAIDKLHQAFNLVLAFSLIAVTAGVFIFFLTTPEERGTTFWISMVSLAFALILGLLFSSKVALSDGREAPGNFSHLIVVAAYFIFVVGASIANVYLHFSTTTYFLIHVGGAAAFLLPLLLIHMAMLKPGGADRRDQREGRLSLSLKASHLQDLVKNLEFSLNLPGEDFSPLLRLADSLQYADPTPASRSTENVLIGALSALDGAVAALTNGTEADRVEKWQAVLAACHAAESALKQRNMEVINAK
;
A
#
# COMPACT_ATOMS: atom_id res chain seq x y z
N MET A 1 -3.04 -2.82 12.97
CA MET A 1 -2.87 -1.35 13.02
C MET A 1 -2.87 -0.93 14.48
N SER A 2 -1.92 -0.13 14.95
CA SER A 2 -1.93 0.36 16.35
C SER A 2 -3.04 1.40 16.53
N ILE A 3 -3.70 1.43 17.70
CA ILE A 3 -4.73 2.42 18.06
C ILE A 3 -4.23 3.85 17.82
N LYS A 4 -2.96 4.11 18.12
CA LYS A 4 -2.31 5.41 17.87
C LYS A 4 -2.32 5.80 16.40
N SER A 5 -2.01 4.85 15.50
CA SER A 5 -2.02 5.08 14.04
C SER A 5 -3.43 5.32 13.49
N ALA A 6 -4.46 4.72 14.11
CA ALA A 6 -5.86 4.97 13.73
C ALA A 6 -6.29 6.41 14.10
N ILE A 7 -5.92 6.86 15.30
CA ILE A 7 -6.21 8.21 15.79
C ILE A 7 -5.51 9.27 14.92
N ASP A 8 -4.25 9.05 14.56
CA ASP A 8 -3.50 9.99 13.72
C ASP A 8 -4.13 10.17 12.32
N LYS A 9 -4.61 9.08 11.69
CA LYS A 9 -5.33 9.14 10.41
C LYS A 9 -6.66 9.85 10.52
N LEU A 10 -7.38 9.65 11.62
CA LEU A 10 -8.65 10.32 11.88
C LEU A 10 -8.45 11.83 12.05
N HIS A 11 -7.44 12.25 12.81
CA HIS A 11 -7.06 13.66 12.93
C HIS A 11 -6.66 14.26 11.59
N GLN A 12 -5.90 13.53 10.77
CA GLN A 12 -5.52 13.99 9.44
C GLN A 12 -6.75 14.20 8.54
N ALA A 13 -7.67 13.24 8.50
CA ALA A 13 -8.90 13.36 7.73
C ALA A 13 -9.79 14.51 8.23
N PHE A 14 -9.92 14.67 9.54
CA PHE A 14 -10.66 15.79 10.15
C PHE A 14 -10.06 17.14 9.77
N ASN A 15 -8.74 17.29 9.83
CA ASN A 15 -8.04 18.52 9.44
C ASN A 15 -8.24 18.85 7.96
N LEU A 16 -8.27 17.83 7.08
CA LEU A 16 -8.56 18.03 5.66
C LEU A 16 -10.01 18.46 5.41
N VAL A 17 -10.97 17.85 6.10
CA VAL A 17 -12.38 18.27 6.07
C VAL A 17 -12.51 19.73 6.47
N LEU A 18 -11.85 20.12 7.57
CA LEU A 18 -11.86 21.50 8.06
C LEU A 18 -11.22 22.46 7.06
N ALA A 19 -10.09 22.07 6.44
CA ALA A 19 -9.41 22.87 5.43
C ALA A 19 -10.28 23.11 4.18
N PHE A 20 -10.90 22.06 3.61
CA PHE A 20 -11.78 22.24 2.45
C PHE A 20 -13.04 23.02 2.78
N SER A 21 -13.60 22.84 3.98
CA SER A 21 -14.74 23.63 4.45
C SER A 21 -14.37 25.11 4.52
N LEU A 22 -13.20 25.43 5.08
CA LEU A 22 -12.69 26.80 5.16
C LEU A 22 -12.45 27.40 3.77
N ILE A 23 -11.84 26.66 2.84
CA ILE A 23 -11.63 27.09 1.46
C ILE A 23 -12.97 27.35 0.77
N ALA A 24 -13.94 26.44 0.90
CA ALA A 24 -15.26 26.56 0.27
C ALA A 24 -16.03 27.78 0.79
N VAL A 25 -16.06 27.98 2.12
CA VAL A 25 -16.70 29.15 2.74
C VAL A 25 -16.01 30.43 2.30
N THR A 26 -14.68 30.48 2.32
CA THR A 26 -13.91 31.68 1.93
C THR A 26 -14.14 32.03 0.45
N ALA A 27 -14.08 31.04 -0.44
CA ALA A 27 -14.37 31.22 -1.86
C ALA A 27 -15.82 31.65 -2.10
N GLY A 28 -16.79 31.05 -1.39
CA GLY A 28 -18.20 31.41 -1.48
C GLY A 28 -18.47 32.83 -1.02
N VAL A 29 -17.92 33.24 0.12
CA VAL A 29 -18.00 34.62 0.63
C VAL A 29 -17.35 35.60 -0.36
N PHE A 30 -16.19 35.26 -0.89
CA PHE A 30 -15.51 36.08 -1.89
C PHE A 30 -16.40 36.30 -3.13
N ILE A 31 -16.95 35.23 -3.71
CA ILE A 31 -17.87 35.31 -4.87
C ILE A 31 -19.15 36.08 -4.52
N PHE A 32 -19.67 35.90 -3.31
CA PHE A 32 -20.83 36.63 -2.82
C PHE A 32 -20.62 38.15 -2.81
N PHE A 33 -19.39 38.61 -2.52
CA PHE A 33 -19.03 40.03 -2.56
C PHE A 33 -18.54 40.52 -3.93
N LEU A 34 -18.27 39.63 -4.89
CA LEU A 34 -17.97 40.02 -6.27
C LEU A 34 -19.19 40.55 -7.03
N THR A 35 -20.41 40.27 -6.55
CA THR A 35 -21.67 40.62 -7.23
C THR A 35 -22.60 41.33 -6.26
N THR A 36 -23.30 42.37 -6.74
CA THR A 36 -24.33 43.04 -5.93
C THR A 36 -25.55 42.13 -5.76
N PRO A 37 -26.38 42.33 -4.72
CA PRO A 37 -27.56 41.51 -4.51
C PRO A 37 -28.50 41.44 -5.72
N GLU A 38 -28.63 42.54 -6.47
CA GLU A 38 -29.50 42.61 -7.66
C GLU A 38 -28.94 41.80 -8.85
N GLU A 39 -27.62 41.63 -8.94
CA GLU A 39 -26.93 40.95 -10.04
C GLU A 39 -26.79 39.44 -9.85
N ARG A 40 -27.25 38.90 -8.71
CA ARG A 40 -27.16 37.46 -8.39
C ARG A 40 -28.20 36.64 -9.16
N GLY A 41 -27.93 36.49 -10.45
CA GLY A 41 -28.70 35.64 -11.36
C GLY A 41 -28.17 34.20 -11.43
N THR A 42 -28.54 33.50 -12.50
CA THR A 42 -28.19 32.09 -12.71
C THR A 42 -26.68 31.82 -12.69
N THR A 43 -25.86 32.73 -13.24
CA THR A 43 -24.40 32.58 -13.28
C THR A 43 -23.78 32.57 -11.87
N PHE A 44 -24.28 33.40 -10.96
CA PHE A 44 -23.88 33.37 -9.54
C PHE A 44 -24.15 32.00 -8.92
N TRP A 45 -25.36 31.46 -9.10
CA TRP A 45 -25.74 30.17 -8.53
C TRP A 45 -24.96 28.99 -9.13
N ILE A 46 -24.61 29.05 -10.42
CA ILE A 46 -23.72 28.06 -11.04
C ILE A 46 -22.40 27.99 -10.27
N SER A 47 -21.77 29.13 -9.94
CA SER A 47 -20.53 29.13 -9.15
C SER A 47 -20.71 28.57 -7.74
N MET A 48 -21.81 28.93 -7.07
CA MET A 48 -22.11 28.42 -5.72
C MET A 48 -22.32 26.91 -5.71
N VAL A 49 -23.02 26.37 -6.71
CA VAL A 49 -23.22 24.92 -6.88
C VAL A 49 -21.89 24.23 -7.20
N SER A 50 -21.06 24.81 -8.07
CA SER A 50 -19.72 24.27 -8.36
C SER A 50 -18.83 24.23 -7.12
N LEU A 51 -18.88 25.25 -6.24
CA LEU A 51 -18.17 25.24 -4.96
C LEU A 51 -18.70 24.16 -4.01
N ALA A 52 -20.02 23.99 -3.93
CA ALA A 52 -20.63 22.94 -3.11
C ALA A 52 -20.22 21.55 -3.61
N PHE A 53 -20.19 21.35 -4.93
CA PHE A 53 -19.71 20.13 -5.55
C PHE A 53 -18.23 19.87 -5.24
N ALA A 54 -17.36 20.88 -5.37
CA ALA A 54 -15.96 20.79 -5.01
C ALA A 54 -15.75 20.42 -3.53
N LEU A 55 -16.57 20.98 -2.64
CA LEU A 55 -16.56 20.63 -1.21
C LEU A 55 -16.93 19.16 -0.99
N ILE A 56 -18.02 18.68 -1.60
CA ILE A 56 -18.42 17.26 -1.50
C ILE A 56 -17.28 16.34 -1.95
N LEU A 57 -16.61 16.66 -3.05
CA LEU A 57 -15.45 15.89 -3.50
C LEU A 57 -14.30 15.94 -2.50
N GLY A 58 -13.96 17.11 -1.96
CA GLY A 58 -12.93 17.26 -0.93
C GLY A 58 -13.23 16.43 0.32
N LEU A 59 -14.49 16.37 0.75
CA LEU A 59 -14.93 15.53 1.87
C LEU A 59 -14.74 14.04 1.55
N LEU A 60 -15.19 13.57 0.38
CA LEU A 60 -15.05 12.18 -0.05
C LEU A 60 -13.57 11.75 -0.11
N PHE A 61 -12.69 12.59 -0.65
CA PHE A 61 -11.25 12.30 -0.70
C PHE A 61 -10.60 12.35 0.69
N SER A 62 -11.07 13.21 1.59
CA SER A 62 -10.59 13.24 2.99
C SER A 62 -10.96 11.95 3.73
N SER A 63 -12.15 11.39 3.51
CA SER A 63 -12.55 10.10 4.06
C SER A 63 -11.68 8.95 3.54
N LYS A 64 -11.23 9.00 2.27
CA LYS A 64 -10.30 8.01 1.72
C LYS A 64 -8.96 7.99 2.47
N VAL A 65 -8.48 9.14 2.95
CA VAL A 65 -7.25 9.22 3.77
C VAL A 65 -7.42 8.49 5.09
N ALA A 66 -8.58 8.61 5.75
CA ALA A 66 -8.87 7.88 6.99
C ALA A 66 -8.86 6.36 6.81
N LEU A 67 -9.31 5.89 5.64
CA LEU A 67 -9.46 4.47 5.31
C LEU A 67 -8.20 3.86 4.64
N SER A 68 -7.19 4.67 4.32
CA SER A 68 -6.00 4.19 3.62
C SER A 68 -5.05 3.44 4.55
N ASP A 69 -4.52 2.30 4.12
CA ASP A 69 -3.57 1.47 4.89
C ASP A 69 -2.12 2.02 4.92
N GLY A 70 -1.90 3.26 4.48
CA GLY A 70 -0.60 3.94 4.54
C GLY A 70 0.39 3.50 3.44
N ARG A 71 0.04 2.49 2.64
CA ARG A 71 0.84 2.03 1.48
C ARG A 71 0.61 2.84 0.20
N GLU A 72 -0.41 3.72 0.17
CA GLU A 72 -0.88 4.46 -1.02
C GLU A 72 -0.62 5.98 -0.97
N ALA A 73 0.20 6.43 -0.02
CA ALA A 73 0.40 7.85 0.31
C ALA A 73 0.76 8.81 -0.85
N PRO A 74 1.52 8.43 -1.91
CA PRO A 74 1.87 9.39 -2.97
C PRO A 74 0.67 9.81 -3.81
N GLY A 75 -0.33 8.92 -3.96
CA GLY A 75 -1.54 9.20 -4.72
C GLY A 75 -2.44 10.18 -3.98
N ASN A 76 -2.73 9.95 -2.71
CA ASN A 76 -3.77 10.71 -2.00
C ASN A 76 -3.49 12.22 -1.90
N PHE A 77 -2.23 12.66 -1.83
CA PHE A 77 -1.89 14.09 -1.84
C PHE A 77 -2.14 14.78 -3.18
N SER A 78 -1.94 14.09 -4.32
CA SER A 78 -2.21 14.69 -5.64
C SER A 78 -3.69 14.96 -5.86
N HIS A 79 -4.58 14.17 -5.23
CA HIS A 79 -6.02 14.32 -5.37
C HIS A 79 -6.51 15.58 -4.65
N LEU A 80 -5.97 15.85 -3.47
CA LEU A 80 -6.29 17.05 -2.68
C LEU A 80 -5.88 18.33 -3.41
N ILE A 81 -4.72 18.30 -4.09
CA ILE A 81 -4.23 19.41 -4.90
C ILE A 81 -5.14 19.67 -6.10
N VAL A 82 -5.61 18.62 -6.78
CA VAL A 82 -6.55 18.76 -7.90
C VAL A 82 -7.87 19.38 -7.46
N VAL A 83 -8.41 18.94 -6.32
CA VAL A 83 -9.63 19.54 -5.74
C VAL A 83 -9.40 21.01 -5.37
N ALA A 84 -8.28 21.34 -4.73
CA ALA A 84 -7.92 22.72 -4.42
C ALA A 84 -7.75 23.59 -5.69
N ALA A 85 -7.17 23.04 -6.75
CA ALA A 85 -7.05 23.73 -8.03
C ALA A 85 -8.42 24.00 -8.67
N TYR A 86 -9.37 23.08 -8.51
CA TYR A 86 -10.75 23.30 -8.97
C TYR A 86 -11.46 24.43 -8.21
N PHE A 87 -11.22 24.58 -6.90
CA PHE A 87 -11.70 25.77 -6.15
C PHE A 87 -11.17 27.07 -6.74
N ILE A 88 -9.87 27.13 -7.03
CA ILE A 88 -9.23 28.30 -7.66
C ILE A 88 -9.84 28.58 -9.04
N PHE A 89 -10.07 27.53 -9.83
CA PHE A 89 -10.74 27.64 -11.11
C PHE A 89 -12.14 28.26 -11.00
N VAL A 90 -12.97 27.81 -10.05
CA VAL A 90 -14.33 28.35 -9.84
C VAL A 90 -14.29 29.83 -9.46
N VAL A 91 -13.37 30.23 -8.59
CA VAL A 91 -13.16 31.64 -8.24
C VAL A 91 -12.72 32.44 -9.46
N GLY A 92 -11.72 31.97 -10.20
CA GLY A 92 -11.21 32.62 -11.41
C GLY A 92 -12.28 32.78 -12.49
N ALA A 93 -13.10 31.75 -12.72
CA ALA A 93 -14.24 31.82 -13.64
C ALA A 93 -15.28 32.85 -13.18
N SER A 94 -15.52 32.96 -11.87
CA SER A 94 -16.44 33.95 -11.30
C SER A 94 -15.94 35.39 -11.51
N ILE A 95 -14.66 35.64 -11.22
CA ILE A 95 -14.00 36.92 -11.52
C ILE A 95 -14.12 37.23 -13.02
N ALA A 96 -13.75 36.29 -13.89
CA ALA A 96 -13.83 36.47 -15.34
C ALA A 96 -15.25 36.81 -15.80
N ASN A 97 -16.28 36.19 -15.22
CA ASN A 97 -17.66 36.48 -15.57
C ASN A 97 -18.12 37.88 -15.16
N VAL A 98 -17.63 38.41 -14.03
CA VAL A 98 -17.91 39.80 -13.63
C VAL A 98 -17.40 40.78 -14.69
N TYR A 99 -16.24 40.52 -15.30
CA TYR A 99 -15.64 41.43 -16.28
C TYR A 99 -16.08 41.18 -17.73
N LEU A 100 -16.36 39.91 -18.09
CA LEU A 100 -16.62 39.50 -19.47
C LEU A 100 -18.10 39.25 -19.78
N HIS A 101 -18.94 39.20 -18.75
CA HIS A 101 -20.40 39.00 -18.86
C HIS A 101 -20.79 37.84 -19.79
N PHE A 102 -20.31 36.64 -19.48
CA PHE A 102 -20.62 35.47 -20.30
C PHE A 102 -22.14 35.20 -20.30
N SER A 103 -22.64 34.69 -21.42
CA SER A 103 -23.99 34.10 -21.45
C SER A 103 -24.08 32.95 -20.44
N THR A 104 -25.26 32.70 -19.88
CA THR A 104 -25.48 31.60 -18.93
C THR A 104 -25.01 30.26 -19.48
N THR A 105 -25.28 29.98 -20.75
CA THR A 105 -24.86 28.75 -21.44
C THR A 105 -23.34 28.64 -21.52
N THR A 106 -22.67 29.72 -21.96
CA THR A 106 -21.20 29.76 -22.03
C THR A 106 -20.60 29.55 -20.64
N TYR A 107 -21.15 30.21 -19.63
CA TYR A 107 -20.66 30.12 -18.26
C TYR A 107 -20.83 28.71 -17.67
N PHE A 108 -21.98 28.10 -17.91
CA PHE A 108 -22.23 26.71 -17.53
C PHE A 108 -21.22 25.75 -18.21
N LEU A 109 -20.99 25.90 -19.51
CA LEU A 109 -20.04 25.06 -20.25
C LEU A 109 -18.59 25.25 -19.77
N ILE A 110 -18.20 26.47 -19.36
CA ILE A 110 -16.90 26.71 -18.73
C ILE A 110 -16.77 25.86 -17.46
N HIS A 111 -17.79 25.87 -16.59
CA HIS A 111 -17.78 25.09 -15.35
C HIS A 111 -17.76 23.58 -15.60
N VAL A 112 -18.56 23.08 -16.56
CA VAL A 112 -18.57 21.66 -16.95
C VAL A 112 -17.22 21.25 -17.54
N GLY A 113 -16.67 22.05 -18.46
CA GLY A 113 -15.37 21.81 -19.09
C GLY A 113 -14.23 21.84 -18.07
N GLY A 114 -14.26 22.79 -17.13
CA GLY A 114 -13.33 22.84 -16.01
C GLY A 114 -13.44 21.59 -15.14
N ALA A 115 -14.64 21.23 -14.70
CA ALA A 115 -14.84 20.01 -13.91
C ALA A 115 -14.29 18.77 -14.64
N ALA A 116 -14.55 18.63 -15.94
CA ALA A 116 -13.99 17.55 -16.74
C ALA A 116 -12.45 17.59 -16.79
N ALA A 117 -11.84 18.76 -17.02
CA ALA A 117 -10.39 18.92 -17.11
C ALA A 117 -9.67 18.57 -15.80
N PHE A 118 -10.27 18.89 -14.65
CA PHE A 118 -9.68 18.56 -13.34
C PHE A 118 -10.02 17.14 -12.87
N LEU A 119 -11.22 16.63 -13.14
CA LEU A 119 -11.70 15.35 -12.58
C LEU A 119 -11.46 14.13 -13.48
N LEU A 120 -11.41 14.29 -14.81
CA LEU A 120 -11.11 13.15 -15.70
C LEU A 120 -9.71 12.57 -15.45
N PRO A 121 -8.63 13.37 -15.34
CA PRO A 121 -7.31 12.84 -14.99
C PRO A 121 -7.34 12.12 -13.64
N LEU A 122 -8.10 12.63 -12.68
CA LEU A 122 -8.26 12.03 -11.36
C LEU A 122 -8.91 10.63 -11.43
N LEU A 123 -9.97 10.50 -12.22
CA LEU A 123 -10.66 9.24 -12.47
C LEU A 123 -9.75 8.24 -13.18
N LEU A 124 -8.99 8.67 -14.19
CA LEU A 124 -8.04 7.83 -14.91
C LEU A 124 -6.91 7.33 -14.01
N ILE A 125 -6.38 8.19 -13.14
CA ILE A 125 -5.38 7.80 -12.14
C ILE A 125 -5.96 6.78 -11.15
N HIS A 126 -7.21 6.96 -10.70
CA HIS A 126 -7.89 5.97 -9.87
C HIS A 126 -8.08 4.63 -10.58
N MET A 127 -8.54 4.64 -11.83
CA MET A 127 -8.71 3.40 -12.60
C MET A 127 -7.39 2.69 -12.91
N ALA A 128 -6.30 3.45 -13.11
CA ALA A 128 -4.97 2.87 -13.26
C ALA A 128 -4.48 2.20 -11.96
N MET A 129 -4.81 2.75 -10.79
CA MET A 129 -4.49 2.15 -9.49
C MET A 129 -5.37 0.95 -9.13
N LEU A 130 -6.61 0.88 -9.63
CA LEU A 130 -7.52 -0.25 -9.45
C LEU A 130 -7.11 -1.50 -10.24
N LYS A 131 -6.04 -1.43 -11.06
CA LYS A 131 -5.54 -2.61 -11.77
C LYS A 131 -4.86 -3.54 -10.75
N PRO A 132 -5.34 -4.79 -10.58
CA PRO A 132 -4.83 -5.73 -9.55
C PRO A 132 -3.31 -5.97 -9.59
N GLY A 133 -2.64 -5.70 -10.72
CA GLY A 133 -1.22 -6.00 -10.89
C GLY A 133 -0.21 -5.13 -10.13
N GLY A 134 -0.59 -4.07 -9.42
CA GLY A 134 0.37 -3.24 -8.68
C GLY A 134 0.76 -3.80 -7.32
N ALA A 135 -0.25 -4.02 -6.47
CA ALA A 135 -0.09 -4.59 -5.14
C ALA A 135 0.36 -6.05 -5.24
N ASP A 136 -0.26 -6.86 -6.12
CA ASP A 136 0.10 -8.27 -6.32
C ASP A 136 1.54 -8.44 -6.79
N ARG A 137 2.03 -7.59 -7.71
CA ARG A 137 3.43 -7.66 -8.16
C ARG A 137 4.41 -7.25 -7.07
N ARG A 138 4.04 -6.29 -6.22
CA ARG A 138 4.88 -5.87 -5.10
C ARG A 138 4.93 -6.96 -4.04
N ASP A 139 3.79 -7.52 -3.66
CA ASP A 139 3.71 -8.58 -2.67
C ASP A 139 4.39 -9.86 -3.18
N GLN A 140 4.27 -10.19 -4.48
CA GLN A 140 5.06 -11.26 -5.11
C GLN A 140 6.56 -10.95 -5.12
N ARG A 141 6.97 -9.70 -5.36
CA ARG A 141 8.39 -9.31 -5.34
C ARG A 141 8.97 -9.39 -3.93
N GLU A 142 8.22 -8.93 -2.92
CA GLU A 142 8.60 -9.03 -1.51
C GLU A 142 8.64 -10.50 -1.05
N GLY A 143 7.64 -11.32 -1.43
CA GLY A 143 7.62 -12.76 -1.17
C GLY A 143 8.79 -13.50 -1.80
N ARG A 144 9.08 -13.24 -3.09
CA ARG A 144 10.24 -13.79 -3.79
C ARG A 144 11.56 -13.45 -3.10
N LEU A 145 11.70 -12.19 -2.68
CA LEU A 145 12.93 -11.72 -2.03
C LEU A 145 13.08 -12.36 -0.64
N SER A 146 12.00 -12.48 0.12
CA SER A 146 12.02 -13.15 1.43
C SER A 146 12.44 -14.62 1.34
N LEU A 147 11.84 -15.37 0.40
CA LEU A 147 12.16 -16.79 0.17
C LEU A 147 13.60 -16.97 -0.35
N SER A 148 14.03 -16.11 -1.27
CA SER A 148 15.42 -16.13 -1.78
C SER A 148 16.44 -15.83 -0.69
N LEU A 149 16.18 -14.88 0.21
CA LEU A 149 17.08 -14.58 1.33
C LEU A 149 17.19 -15.77 2.29
N LYS A 150 16.07 -16.44 2.58
CA LYS A 150 16.04 -17.65 3.41
C LYS A 150 16.81 -18.81 2.75
N ALA A 151 16.68 -18.98 1.43
CA ALA A 151 17.43 -19.96 0.67
C ALA A 151 18.95 -19.70 0.73
N SER A 152 19.37 -18.46 0.48
CA SER A 152 20.79 -18.07 0.55
C SER A 152 21.36 -18.23 1.95
N HIS A 153 20.60 -17.84 2.99
CA HIS A 153 21.01 -18.05 4.38
C HIS A 153 21.25 -19.54 4.68
N LEU A 154 20.37 -20.42 4.21
CA LEU A 154 20.53 -21.85 4.43
C LEU A 154 21.73 -22.44 3.67
N GLN A 155 22.03 -21.94 2.45
CA GLN A 155 23.24 -22.29 1.72
C GLN A 155 24.51 -21.84 2.47
N ASP A 156 24.51 -20.63 3.01
CA ASP A 156 25.62 -20.11 3.82
C ASP A 156 25.81 -20.92 5.12
N LEU A 157 24.71 -21.32 5.78
CA LEU A 157 24.76 -22.20 6.94
C LEU A 157 25.43 -23.54 6.62
N VAL A 158 25.03 -24.19 5.52
CA VAL A 158 25.65 -25.46 5.09
C VAL A 158 27.14 -25.27 4.85
N LYS A 159 27.53 -24.22 4.12
CA LYS A 159 28.94 -23.92 3.85
C LYS A 159 29.75 -23.68 5.13
N ASN A 160 29.15 -23.00 6.11
CA ASN A 160 29.77 -22.76 7.40
C ASN A 160 29.91 -24.07 8.20
N LEU A 161 28.91 -24.95 8.17
CA LEU A 161 28.96 -26.25 8.83
C LEU A 161 30.04 -27.15 8.22
N GLU A 162 30.13 -27.21 6.88
CA GLU A 162 31.18 -27.94 6.17
C GLU A 162 32.58 -27.46 6.58
N PHE A 163 32.77 -26.14 6.71
CA PHE A 163 34.04 -25.55 7.10
C PHE A 163 34.37 -25.74 8.59
N SER A 164 33.40 -25.50 9.48
CA SER A 164 33.61 -25.46 10.93
C SER A 164 33.74 -26.85 11.56
N LEU A 165 33.00 -27.83 11.05
CA LEU A 165 32.93 -29.14 11.68
C LEU A 165 33.91 -30.15 11.06
N ASN A 166 34.58 -29.81 9.94
CA ASN A 166 35.56 -30.64 9.23
C ASN A 166 35.11 -32.13 9.16
N LEU A 167 33.86 -32.34 8.72
CA LEU A 167 33.12 -33.60 8.88
C LEU A 167 33.33 -34.56 7.72
N PRO A 168 34.09 -35.66 7.90
CA PRO A 168 33.96 -36.80 7.01
C PRO A 168 32.65 -37.55 7.32
N GLY A 169 31.63 -37.38 6.48
CA GLY A 169 30.51 -38.33 6.36
C GLY A 169 29.09 -37.87 6.74
N GLU A 170 28.87 -36.63 7.16
CA GLU A 170 27.50 -36.10 7.36
C GLU A 170 26.88 -35.63 6.03
N ASP A 171 25.64 -36.03 5.76
CA ASP A 171 24.92 -35.70 4.51
C ASP A 171 24.14 -34.39 4.64
N PHE A 172 24.67 -33.31 4.07
CA PHE A 172 24.02 -31.99 4.02
C PHE A 172 22.94 -31.86 2.95
N SER A 173 22.71 -32.90 2.13
CA SER A 173 21.72 -32.90 1.06
C SER A 173 20.31 -32.45 1.51
N PRO A 174 19.79 -32.81 2.70
CA PRO A 174 18.49 -32.34 3.15
C PRO A 174 18.38 -30.81 3.26
N LEU A 175 19.41 -30.15 3.83
CA LEU A 175 19.43 -28.69 3.97
C LEU A 175 19.56 -28.00 2.61
N LEU A 176 20.41 -28.54 1.73
CA LEU A 176 20.56 -28.03 0.37
C LEU A 176 19.26 -28.17 -0.45
N ARG A 177 18.54 -29.28 -0.31
CA ARG A 177 17.23 -29.48 -0.96
C ARG A 177 16.17 -28.51 -0.44
N LEU A 178 16.16 -28.23 0.87
CA LEU A 178 15.27 -27.22 1.44
C LEU A 178 15.60 -25.83 0.91
N ALA A 179 16.88 -25.48 0.80
CA ALA A 179 17.32 -24.20 0.24
C ALA A 179 16.87 -24.04 -1.22
N ASP A 180 17.05 -25.09 -2.02
CA ASP A 180 16.60 -25.14 -3.41
C ASP A 180 15.08 -25.00 -3.52
N SER A 181 14.34 -25.71 -2.66
CA SER A 181 12.88 -25.64 -2.59
C SER A 181 12.37 -24.25 -2.21
N LEU A 182 13.08 -23.53 -1.33
CA LEU A 182 12.77 -22.14 -0.98
C LEU A 182 13.08 -21.19 -2.16
N GLN A 183 14.19 -21.42 -2.87
CA GLN A 183 14.61 -20.58 -4.00
C GLN A 183 13.61 -20.64 -5.16
N TYR A 184 13.01 -21.81 -5.40
CA TYR A 184 12.07 -22.04 -6.49
C TYR A 184 10.59 -22.09 -6.08
N ALA A 185 10.25 -21.76 -4.83
CA ALA A 185 8.87 -21.71 -4.39
C ALA A 185 8.08 -20.58 -5.09
N ASP A 186 6.75 -20.73 -5.14
CA ASP A 186 5.88 -19.70 -5.71
C ASP A 186 6.05 -18.38 -4.93
N PRO A 187 6.37 -17.25 -5.60
CA PRO A 187 6.60 -15.98 -4.95
C PRO A 187 5.35 -15.34 -4.35
N THR A 188 4.15 -15.85 -4.70
CA THR A 188 2.88 -15.39 -4.16
C THR A 188 2.80 -15.73 -2.67
N PRO A 189 2.54 -14.77 -1.77
CA PRO A 189 2.43 -15.05 -0.35
C PRO A 189 1.19 -15.88 -0.03
N ALA A 190 1.34 -16.82 0.91
CA ALA A 190 0.20 -17.50 1.53
C ALA A 190 -0.48 -16.58 2.58
N SER A 191 -1.51 -17.05 3.27
CA SER A 191 -2.05 -16.35 4.43
C SER A 191 -0.97 -16.09 5.48
N ARG A 192 -1.13 -14.99 6.23
CA ARG A 192 -0.16 -14.62 7.30
C ARG A 192 0.06 -15.73 8.32
N SER A 193 -0.98 -16.51 8.63
CA SER A 193 -0.87 -17.66 9.53
C SER A 193 0.12 -18.68 8.97
N THR A 194 0.01 -19.02 7.70
CA THR A 194 0.83 -20.05 7.06
C THR A 194 2.26 -19.57 6.82
N GLU A 195 2.44 -18.30 6.45
CA GLU A 195 3.77 -17.70 6.38
C GLU A 195 4.47 -17.69 7.75
N ASN A 196 3.73 -17.40 8.85
CA ASN A 196 4.28 -17.44 10.20
C ASN A 196 4.71 -18.87 10.63
N VAL A 197 3.98 -19.90 10.20
CA VAL A 197 4.36 -21.30 10.45
C VAL A 197 5.69 -21.63 9.78
N LEU A 198 5.86 -21.25 8.51
CA LEU A 198 7.14 -21.44 7.80
C LEU A 198 8.28 -20.66 8.46
N ILE A 199 8.03 -19.40 8.86
CA ILE A 199 9.03 -18.58 9.57
C ILE A 199 9.45 -19.27 10.88
N GLY A 200 8.48 -19.72 11.68
CA GLY A 200 8.76 -20.41 12.94
C GLY A 200 9.56 -21.70 12.75
N ALA A 201 9.23 -22.50 11.73
CA ALA A 201 9.95 -23.73 11.42
C ALA A 201 11.40 -23.48 10.98
N LEU A 202 11.64 -22.45 10.16
CA LEU A 202 13.00 -22.05 9.75
C LEU A 202 13.81 -21.49 10.93
N SER A 203 13.20 -20.71 11.82
CA SER A 203 13.88 -20.24 13.04
C SER A 203 14.23 -21.37 14.00
N ALA A 204 13.39 -22.41 14.09
CA ALA A 204 13.71 -23.61 14.85
C ALA A 204 14.90 -24.38 14.25
N LEU A 205 14.99 -24.43 12.91
CA LEU A 205 16.14 -24.98 12.21
C LEU A 205 17.42 -24.20 12.50
N ASP A 206 17.39 -22.87 12.42
CA ASP A 206 18.53 -22.02 12.78
C ASP A 206 18.99 -22.28 14.23
N GLY A 207 18.04 -22.43 15.16
CA GLY A 207 18.31 -22.78 16.56
C GLY A 207 18.98 -24.16 16.72
N ALA A 208 18.52 -25.17 15.98
CA ALA A 208 19.10 -26.51 16.00
C ALA A 208 20.53 -26.50 15.43
N VAL A 209 20.77 -25.76 14.34
CA VAL A 209 22.09 -25.58 13.75
C VAL A 209 23.04 -24.88 14.72
N ALA A 210 22.59 -23.83 15.39
CA ALA A 210 23.39 -23.14 16.42
C ALA A 210 23.73 -24.08 17.60
N ALA A 211 22.79 -24.92 18.03
CA ALA A 211 23.01 -25.88 19.10
C ALA A 211 24.04 -26.96 18.73
N LEU A 212 24.05 -27.39 17.46
CA LEU A 212 25.06 -28.29 16.88
C LEU A 212 26.44 -27.65 16.90
N THR A 213 26.57 -26.43 16.36
CA THR A 213 27.86 -25.73 16.28
C THR A 213 28.46 -25.44 17.65
N ASN A 214 27.63 -25.16 18.66
CA ASN A 214 28.07 -24.91 20.03
C ASN A 214 28.20 -26.19 20.87
N GLY A 215 27.94 -27.37 20.28
CA GLY A 215 27.93 -28.64 20.99
C GLY A 215 29.30 -29.27 21.19
N THR A 216 29.33 -30.27 22.08
CA THR A 216 30.49 -31.14 22.22
C THR A 216 30.42 -32.28 21.20
N GLU A 217 31.56 -32.91 20.92
CA GLU A 217 31.62 -34.07 20.02
C GLU A 217 30.80 -35.26 20.53
N ALA A 218 30.61 -35.40 21.84
CA ALA A 218 29.80 -36.44 22.45
C ALA A 218 28.30 -36.32 22.12
N ASP A 219 27.79 -35.09 21.97
CA ASP A 219 26.38 -34.81 21.68
C ASP A 219 26.10 -34.63 20.18
N ARG A 220 27.13 -34.77 19.34
CA ARG A 220 27.08 -34.40 17.91
C ARG A 220 25.99 -35.16 17.16
N VAL A 221 25.89 -36.47 17.36
CA VAL A 221 24.91 -37.32 16.66
C VAL A 221 23.48 -36.93 17.03
N GLU A 222 23.20 -36.69 18.31
CA GLU A 222 21.88 -36.27 18.78
C GLU A 222 21.51 -34.90 18.21
N LYS A 223 22.46 -33.95 18.24
CA LYS A 223 22.25 -32.59 17.73
C LYS A 223 22.08 -32.57 16.21
N TRP A 224 22.79 -33.43 15.48
CA TRP A 224 22.60 -33.59 14.05
C TRP A 224 21.20 -34.14 13.73
N GLN A 225 20.72 -35.12 14.49
CA GLN A 225 19.34 -35.61 14.35
C GLN A 225 18.31 -34.52 14.62
N ALA A 226 18.55 -33.63 15.58
CA ALA A 226 17.69 -32.48 15.84
C ALA A 226 17.66 -31.49 14.65
N VAL A 227 18.80 -31.24 14.01
CA VAL A 227 18.89 -30.44 12.77
C VAL A 227 18.07 -31.07 11.65
N LEU A 228 18.20 -32.38 11.43
CA LEU A 228 17.43 -33.10 10.40
C LEU A 228 15.93 -33.06 10.68
N ALA A 229 15.51 -33.22 11.95
CA ALA A 229 14.11 -33.12 12.34
C ALA A 229 13.54 -31.72 12.10
N ALA A 230 14.30 -30.67 12.43
CA ALA A 230 13.91 -29.29 12.17
C ALA A 230 13.84 -28.98 10.66
N CYS A 231 14.77 -29.52 9.87
CA CYS A 231 14.76 -29.41 8.41
C CYS A 231 13.49 -30.04 7.82
N HIS A 232 13.12 -31.23 8.26
CA HIS A 232 11.89 -31.90 7.80
C HIS A 232 10.62 -31.12 8.19
N ALA A 233 10.60 -30.50 9.38
CA ALA A 233 9.50 -29.65 9.81
C ALA A 233 9.37 -28.39 8.92
N ALA A 234 10.49 -27.75 8.58
CA ALA A 234 10.52 -26.61 7.68
C ALA A 234 10.09 -26.99 6.24
N GLU A 235 10.50 -28.15 5.74
CA GLU A 235 10.05 -28.67 4.45
C GLU A 235 8.54 -28.94 4.43
N SER A 236 8.01 -29.52 5.51
CA SER A 236 6.57 -29.76 5.67
C SER A 236 5.77 -28.45 5.69
N ALA A 237 6.27 -27.43 6.40
CA ALA A 237 5.67 -26.11 6.43
C ALA A 237 5.70 -25.43 5.05
N LEU A 238 6.81 -25.56 4.31
CA LEU A 238 6.92 -25.03 2.95
C LEU A 238 5.96 -25.73 1.98
N LYS A 239 5.80 -27.05 2.08
CA LYS A 239 4.81 -27.81 1.28
C LYS A 239 3.39 -27.35 1.57
N GLN A 240 3.03 -27.17 2.84
CA GLN A 240 1.72 -26.66 3.25
C GLN A 240 1.47 -25.26 2.68
N ARG A 241 2.46 -24.36 2.80
CA ARG A 241 2.41 -23.03 2.19
C ARG A 241 2.16 -23.10 0.69
N ASN A 242 2.93 -23.90 -0.03
CA ASN A 242 2.81 -24.03 -1.48
C ASN A 242 1.44 -24.59 -1.89
N MET A 243 0.90 -25.56 -1.15
CA MET A 243 -0.44 -26.09 -1.39
C MET A 243 -1.53 -25.04 -1.20
N GLU A 244 -1.43 -24.19 -0.18
CA GLU A 244 -2.37 -23.10 0.03
C GLU A 244 -2.32 -22.09 -1.13
N VAL A 245 -1.12 -21.71 -1.58
CA VAL A 245 -0.95 -20.81 -2.72
C VAL A 245 -1.52 -21.41 -4.00
N ILE A 246 -1.36 -22.72 -4.22
CA ILE A 246 -1.93 -23.42 -5.38
C ILE A 246 -3.45 -23.43 -5.33
N ASN A 247 -4.04 -23.73 -4.17
CA ASN A 247 -5.50 -23.83 -4.00
C ASN A 247 -6.21 -22.46 -4.01
N ALA A 248 -5.48 -21.38 -3.79
CA ALA A 248 -6.01 -20.01 -3.81
C ALA A 248 -6.06 -19.40 -5.23
N LYS A 249 -5.52 -20.08 -6.25
CA LYS A 249 -5.56 -19.68 -7.67
C LYS A 249 -6.77 -20.28 -8.38
#